data_AF-A0A1H6T0V0-F1
#
_entry.id   AF-A0A1H6T0V0-F1
#
_cell.length_a   1.000
_cell.length_b   1.000
_cell.length_c   1.000
_cell.angle_alpha   90.00
_cell.angle_beta   90.00
_cell.angle_gamma   90.00
#
_symmetry.space_group_name_H-M   'P 1'
#
loop_
_entity.id
_entity.type
_entity.pdbx_description
1 polymer ?
#
loop_
_entity_poly.entity_id
_entity_poly.type
_entity_poly.pdbx_seq_one_letter_code
_entity_poly.pdbx_strand_id
1 'polypeptide(L)'
;MSSHHIVRDDQEPALIIANGAACSQELMGQLLEWSPLVVVLDSAIERVIELGIKVDVLIGDFDKDFNADVYREKQYPIEIVHIADQDSTDLEKACDYLIKRGIPAANIIWATGKRADHTITNITNLSKYKDTLKITMYDDYSRIYPLPKNFKKWYEKDTIISLIPIGEVTNITTTNLMYTLTNESLILGERTGSSNAVAEDGLVTVTYDKGTLLMMECHD
;
A
#
# COMPACT_ATOMS: atom_id res chain seq x y z
N MET A 1 32.06 13.95 -11.50
CA MET A 1 31.16 12.88 -11.04
C MET A 1 30.62 13.30 -9.69
N SER A 2 29.39 13.83 -9.66
CA SER A 2 28.78 14.28 -8.40
C SER A 2 28.25 13.05 -7.68
N SER A 3 28.94 12.65 -6.61
CA SER A 3 28.46 11.62 -5.69
C SER A 3 27.30 12.19 -4.88
N HIS A 4 26.08 11.92 -5.34
CA HIS A 4 24.87 12.15 -4.55
C HIS A 4 24.94 11.21 -3.33
N HIS A 5 25.48 11.68 -2.22
CA HIS A 5 25.24 11.09 -0.92
C HIS A 5 23.82 11.48 -0.53
N ILE A 6 22.85 10.61 -0.83
CA ILE A 6 21.51 10.73 -0.29
C ILE A 6 21.62 10.35 1.19
N VAL A 7 21.48 11.34 2.07
CA VAL A 7 21.33 11.09 3.50
C VAL A 7 19.94 10.46 3.67
N ARG A 8 19.90 9.15 3.93
CA ARG A 8 18.67 8.40 4.19
C ARG A 8 18.25 8.68 5.64
N ASP A 9 17.53 9.76 5.88
CA ASP A 9 17.06 10.12 7.24
C ASP A 9 15.83 9.30 7.70
N ASP A 10 15.50 8.16 7.06
CA ASP A 10 14.34 7.30 7.34
C ASP A 10 12.98 8.07 7.41
N GLN A 11 12.95 9.30 6.87
CA GLN A 11 11.78 10.18 6.80
C GLN A 11 10.90 9.85 5.58
N GLU A 12 11.50 9.25 4.55
CA GLU A 12 10.86 8.88 3.29
C GLU A 12 10.16 7.52 3.42
N PRO A 13 9.06 7.29 2.69
CA PRO A 13 8.36 6.01 2.73
C PRO A 13 9.23 4.90 2.15
N ALA A 14 9.26 3.74 2.81
CA ALA A 14 9.80 2.53 2.20
C ALA A 14 8.93 2.08 1.01
N LEU A 15 9.49 1.31 0.09
CA LEU A 15 8.74 0.62 -0.96
C LEU A 15 8.72 -0.88 -0.68
N ILE A 16 7.53 -1.44 -0.50
CA ILE A 16 7.33 -2.88 -0.41
C ILE A 16 6.90 -3.40 -1.79
N ILE A 17 7.62 -4.39 -2.31
CA ILE A 17 7.26 -5.09 -3.55
C ILE A 17 6.79 -6.50 -3.19
N ALA A 18 5.48 -6.73 -3.35
CA ALA A 18 4.85 -8.03 -3.16
C ALA A 18 4.86 -8.88 -4.46
N ASN A 19 4.11 -9.98 -4.54
CA ASN A 19 4.19 -10.92 -5.66
C ASN A 19 2.91 -11.06 -6.53
N GLY A 20 2.06 -10.05 -6.50
CA GLY A 20 0.91 -9.87 -7.37
C GLY A 20 1.28 -9.52 -8.82
N ALA A 21 0.32 -8.96 -9.55
CA ALA A 21 0.52 -8.48 -10.91
C ALA A 21 1.55 -7.34 -10.92
N ALA A 22 2.39 -7.30 -11.95
CA ALA A 22 3.30 -6.18 -12.12
C ALA A 22 2.51 -4.93 -12.47
N CYS A 23 2.85 -3.79 -11.84
CA CYS A 23 2.46 -2.48 -12.33
C CYS A 23 3.38 -2.03 -13.48
N SER A 24 3.01 -0.93 -14.11
CA SER A 24 3.77 -0.22 -15.14
C SER A 24 5.15 0.21 -14.64
N GLN A 25 6.09 0.27 -15.58
CA GLN A 25 7.46 0.71 -15.31
C GLN A 25 7.51 2.18 -14.87
N GLU A 26 6.58 3.01 -15.35
CA GLU A 26 6.49 4.41 -14.97
C GLU A 26 6.12 4.56 -13.49
N LEU A 27 5.02 3.93 -13.04
CA LEU A 27 4.61 3.94 -11.64
C LEU A 27 5.71 3.38 -10.72
N MET A 28 6.28 2.25 -11.09
CA MET A 28 7.37 1.63 -10.33
C MET A 28 8.61 2.54 -10.26
N GLY A 29 9.00 3.14 -11.38
CA GLY A 29 10.14 4.05 -11.46
C GLY A 29 9.95 5.28 -10.57
N GLN A 30 8.78 5.91 -10.63
CA GLN A 30 8.43 7.02 -9.74
C GLN A 30 8.56 6.62 -8.28
N LEU A 31 7.99 5.47 -7.86
CA LEU A 31 8.07 5.04 -6.47
C LEU A 31 9.51 4.73 -6.03
N LEU A 32 10.32 4.14 -6.90
CA LEU A 32 11.74 3.86 -6.60
C LEU A 32 12.57 5.14 -6.43
N GLU A 33 12.25 6.23 -7.14
CA GLU A 33 12.96 7.51 -7.00
C GLU A 33 12.77 8.15 -5.61
N TRP A 34 11.61 7.93 -4.99
CA TRP A 34 11.23 8.55 -3.70
C TRP A 34 11.26 7.60 -2.51
N SER A 35 11.65 6.33 -2.72
CA SER A 35 11.70 5.31 -1.68
C SER A 35 13.13 4.77 -1.52
N PRO A 36 13.89 5.26 -0.52
CA PRO A 36 15.30 4.92 -0.35
C PRO A 36 15.50 3.51 0.21
N LEU A 37 14.45 2.90 0.78
CA LEU A 37 14.44 1.57 1.35
C LEU A 37 13.48 0.68 0.55
N VAL A 38 14.03 -0.29 -0.19
CA VAL A 38 13.26 -1.25 -0.98
C VAL A 38 13.21 -2.60 -0.25
N VAL A 39 12.01 -2.97 0.19
CA VAL A 39 11.68 -4.23 0.84
C VAL A 39 10.98 -5.15 -0.15
N VAL A 40 11.49 -6.35 -0.36
CA VAL A 40 10.95 -7.31 -1.32
C VAL A 40 10.52 -8.58 -0.59
N LEU A 41 9.31 -9.03 -0.87
CA LEU A 41 8.82 -10.31 -0.36
C LEU A 41 9.51 -11.46 -1.10
N ASP A 42 9.86 -12.53 -0.40
CA ASP A 42 10.60 -13.68 -0.93
C ASP A 42 10.09 -14.20 -2.28
N SER A 43 8.79 -14.37 -2.43
CA SER A 43 8.17 -14.87 -3.65
C SER A 43 8.27 -13.91 -4.85
N ALA A 44 8.67 -12.65 -4.63
CA ALA A 44 8.86 -11.64 -5.68
C ALA A 44 10.34 -11.45 -6.08
N ILE A 45 11.31 -11.97 -5.32
CA ILE A 45 12.73 -11.59 -5.44
C ILE A 45 13.32 -11.79 -6.84
N GLU A 46 13.05 -12.93 -7.48
CA GLU A 46 13.62 -13.24 -8.80
C GLU A 46 13.13 -12.26 -9.85
N ARG A 47 11.82 -11.97 -9.85
CA ARG A 47 11.20 -11.00 -10.76
C ARG A 47 11.75 -9.59 -10.56
N VAL A 48 12.03 -9.20 -9.31
CA VAL A 48 12.57 -7.87 -9.00
C VAL A 48 14.04 -7.76 -9.43
N ILE A 49 14.84 -8.81 -9.25
CA ILE A 49 16.24 -8.83 -9.68
C ILE A 49 16.37 -8.83 -11.20
N GLU A 50 15.50 -9.53 -11.93
CA GLU A 50 15.45 -9.51 -13.40
C GLU A 50 15.19 -8.10 -13.97
N LEU A 51 14.50 -7.25 -13.20
CA LEU A 51 14.27 -5.84 -13.55
C LEU A 51 15.47 -4.93 -13.21
N GLY A 52 16.54 -5.47 -12.62
CA GLY A 52 17.73 -4.70 -12.24
C GLY A 52 17.53 -3.79 -11.03
N ILE A 53 16.47 -4.03 -10.24
CA ILE A 53 16.16 -3.22 -9.06
C ILE A 53 17.09 -3.61 -7.91
N LYS A 54 17.65 -2.61 -7.22
CA LYS A 54 18.43 -2.82 -5.99
C LYS A 54 17.49 -3.11 -4.82
N VAL A 55 17.67 -4.25 -4.18
CA VAL A 55 16.90 -4.67 -3.01
C VAL A 55 17.69 -4.38 -1.74
N ASP A 56 17.11 -3.65 -0.79
CA ASP A 56 17.74 -3.40 0.51
C ASP A 56 17.39 -4.48 1.53
N VAL A 57 16.15 -4.97 1.52
CA VAL A 57 15.64 -6.00 2.45
C VAL A 57 14.90 -7.08 1.69
N LEU A 58 15.30 -8.33 1.89
CA LEU A 58 14.55 -9.53 1.47
C LEU A 58 13.89 -10.13 2.71
N ILE A 59 12.56 -10.26 2.69
CA ILE A 59 11.78 -10.72 3.85
C ILE A 59 10.75 -11.77 3.45
N GLY A 60 10.54 -12.74 4.34
CA GLY A 60 9.55 -13.79 4.15
C GLY A 60 9.72 -14.93 5.14
N ASP A 61 8.94 -15.98 4.96
CA ASP A 61 9.07 -17.21 5.73
C ASP A 61 10.13 -18.16 5.16
N PHE A 62 10.62 -17.91 3.95
CA PHE A 62 11.63 -18.70 3.27
C PHE A 62 11.31 -20.19 3.36
N ASP A 63 10.26 -20.60 2.64
CA ASP A 63 9.90 -22.00 2.49
C ASP A 63 11.11 -22.92 2.22
N LYS A 64 10.97 -24.23 2.47
CA LYS A 64 12.12 -25.14 2.63
C LYS A 64 13.11 -25.16 1.45
N ASP A 65 12.66 -24.80 0.25
CA ASP A 65 13.48 -24.81 -0.96
C ASP A 65 14.02 -23.41 -1.32
N PHE A 66 13.70 -22.37 -0.55
CA PHE A 66 14.17 -21.01 -0.74
C PHE A 66 15.54 -20.77 -0.08
N ASN A 67 16.58 -20.67 -0.92
CA ASN A 67 17.92 -20.30 -0.45
C ASN A 67 18.15 -18.80 -0.60
N ALA A 68 17.82 -18.01 0.44
CA ALA A 68 18.00 -16.56 0.43
C ALA A 68 19.48 -16.12 0.29
N ASP A 69 20.44 -16.96 0.70
CA ASP A 69 21.85 -16.58 0.77
C ASP A 69 22.46 -16.33 -0.63
N VAL A 70 21.88 -16.91 -1.69
CA VAL A 70 22.33 -16.69 -3.08
C VAL A 70 22.20 -15.23 -3.54
N TYR A 71 21.38 -14.43 -2.85
CA TYR A 71 21.16 -13.03 -3.18
C TYR A 71 22.15 -12.09 -2.48
N ARG A 72 22.87 -12.54 -1.45
CA ARG A 72 23.80 -11.69 -0.69
C ARG A 72 24.88 -11.08 -1.57
N GLU A 73 25.42 -11.85 -2.50
CA GLU A 73 26.46 -11.38 -3.43
C GLU A 73 25.86 -10.53 -4.56
N LYS A 74 24.72 -10.93 -5.11
CA LYS A 74 24.05 -10.24 -6.23
C LYS A 74 23.50 -8.87 -5.84
N GLN A 75 23.12 -8.67 -4.58
CA GLN A 75 22.42 -7.49 -4.09
C GLN A 75 23.14 -6.82 -2.92
N TYR A 76 24.46 -6.95 -2.80
CA TYR A 76 25.19 -6.40 -1.66
C TYR A 76 25.11 -4.85 -1.56
N PRO A 77 24.92 -4.26 -0.37
CA PRO A 77 24.46 -4.90 0.87
C PRO A 77 22.95 -5.17 0.81
N ILE A 78 22.53 -6.36 1.22
CA ILE A 78 21.12 -6.74 1.40
C ILE A 78 20.93 -7.34 2.79
N GLU A 79 19.88 -6.91 3.48
CA GLU A 79 19.42 -7.51 4.73
C GLU A 79 18.47 -8.67 4.40
N ILE A 80 18.70 -9.83 5.02
CA ILE A 80 17.85 -11.01 4.84
C ILE A 80 17.13 -11.27 6.15
N VAL A 81 15.80 -11.17 6.14
CA VAL A 81 14.93 -11.26 7.31
C VAL A 81 14.03 -12.49 7.16
N HIS A 82 14.42 -13.58 7.84
CA HIS A 82 13.64 -14.81 7.90
C HIS A 82 12.68 -14.78 9.10
N ILE A 83 11.38 -14.90 8.85
CA ILE A 83 10.34 -14.99 9.88
C ILE A 83 9.53 -16.26 9.63
N ALA A 84 9.85 -17.33 10.36
CA ALA A 84 9.23 -18.66 10.19
C ALA A 84 7.73 -18.75 10.57
N ASP A 85 7.14 -17.66 11.08
CA ASP A 85 5.73 -17.61 11.45
C ASP A 85 4.83 -17.83 10.22
N GLN A 86 3.88 -18.74 10.36
CA GLN A 86 2.93 -19.13 9.31
C GLN A 86 1.55 -18.49 9.50
N ASP A 87 1.31 -17.87 10.66
CA ASP A 87 0.03 -17.23 10.96
C ASP A 87 -0.08 -15.82 10.34
N SER A 88 1.04 -15.22 9.93
CA SER A 88 1.11 -13.92 9.26
C SER A 88 1.53 -14.03 7.80
N THR A 89 0.92 -13.20 6.95
CA THR A 89 1.31 -13.07 5.54
C THR A 89 2.65 -12.33 5.41
N ASP A 90 3.37 -12.51 4.30
CA ASP A 90 4.66 -11.82 4.10
C ASP A 90 4.53 -10.30 4.02
N LEU A 91 3.39 -9.80 3.54
CA LEU A 91 3.10 -8.37 3.57
C LEU A 91 2.97 -7.85 5.01
N GLU A 92 2.31 -8.61 5.89
CA GLU A 92 2.23 -8.26 7.33
C GLU A 92 3.61 -8.29 7.98
N LYS A 93 4.43 -9.31 7.67
CA LYS A 93 5.82 -9.40 8.14
C LYS A 93 6.63 -8.16 7.73
N ALA A 94 6.48 -7.70 6.49
CA ALA A 94 7.14 -6.48 6.00
C ALA A 94 6.66 -5.22 6.73
N CYS A 95 5.36 -5.05 6.93
CA CYS A 95 4.81 -3.94 7.71
C CYS A 95 5.32 -3.93 9.16
N ASP A 96 5.30 -5.10 9.83
CA ASP A 96 5.77 -5.26 11.20
C ASP A 96 7.28 -4.97 11.33
N TYR A 97 8.07 -5.38 10.33
CA TYR A 97 9.49 -5.07 10.24
C TYR A 97 9.73 -3.56 10.16
N LEU A 98 9.01 -2.84 9.28
CA LEU A 98 9.13 -1.39 9.13
C LEU A 98 8.77 -0.64 10.41
N ILE A 99 7.68 -1.04 11.08
CA ILE A 99 7.25 -0.47 12.36
C ILE A 99 8.33 -0.67 13.42
N LYS A 100 8.92 -1.88 13.53
CA LYS A 100 10.00 -2.17 14.49
C LYS A 100 11.26 -1.34 14.23
N ARG A 101 11.54 -1.02 12.96
CA ARG A 101 12.66 -0.14 12.57
C ARG A 101 12.37 1.35 12.73
N GLY A 102 11.15 1.74 13.09
CA GLY A 102 10.77 3.14 13.24
C GLY A 102 10.52 3.86 11.91
N ILE A 103 10.34 3.12 10.81
CA ILE A 103 9.99 3.70 9.51
C ILE A 103 8.51 4.10 9.54
N PRO A 104 8.16 5.38 9.28
CA PRO A 104 6.82 5.89 9.54
C PRO A 104 5.81 5.64 8.42
N ALA A 105 6.28 5.28 7.22
CA ALA A 105 5.44 5.16 6.04
C ALA A 105 5.93 4.09 5.05
N ALA A 106 5.00 3.52 4.28
CA ALA A 106 5.30 2.55 3.24
C ALA A 106 4.38 2.72 2.03
N ASN A 107 4.95 2.65 0.84
CA ASN A 107 4.23 2.40 -0.40
C ASN A 107 4.30 0.90 -0.72
N ILE A 108 3.22 0.34 -1.26
CA ILE A 108 3.17 -1.09 -1.63
C ILE A 108 2.78 -1.20 -3.09
N ILE A 109 3.54 -1.98 -3.86
CA ILE A 109 3.19 -2.38 -5.22
C ILE A 109 3.13 -3.90 -5.34
N TRP A 110 2.47 -4.37 -6.41
CA TRP A 110 2.29 -5.78 -6.70
C TRP A 110 1.58 -6.51 -5.56
N ALA A 111 0.71 -5.83 -4.81
CA ALA A 111 -0.10 -6.46 -3.76
C ALA A 111 -1.51 -6.86 -4.23
N THR A 112 -1.87 -6.51 -5.47
CA THR A 112 -3.13 -6.87 -6.13
C THR A 112 -2.88 -7.72 -7.38
N GLY A 113 -3.95 -8.31 -7.92
CA GLY A 113 -3.90 -9.12 -9.13
C GLY A 113 -3.38 -10.54 -8.91
N LYS A 114 -3.41 -11.35 -9.98
CA LYS A 114 -3.21 -12.81 -9.96
C LYS A 114 -4.22 -13.55 -9.06
N ARG A 115 -3.94 -13.67 -7.76
CA ARG A 115 -4.76 -14.41 -6.80
C ARG A 115 -5.73 -13.46 -6.09
N ALA A 116 -7.03 -13.72 -6.25
CA ALA A 116 -8.08 -12.86 -5.72
C ALA A 116 -8.13 -12.87 -4.18
N ASP A 117 -7.90 -14.03 -3.56
CA ASP A 117 -7.83 -14.18 -2.11
C ASP A 117 -6.69 -13.34 -1.53
N HIS A 118 -5.50 -13.38 -2.14
CA HIS A 118 -4.37 -12.52 -1.73
C HIS A 118 -4.71 -11.04 -1.89
N THR A 119 -5.36 -10.65 -3.00
CA THR A 119 -5.73 -9.25 -3.25
C THR A 119 -6.65 -8.72 -2.15
N ILE A 120 -7.71 -9.46 -1.80
CA ILE A 120 -8.65 -9.07 -0.76
C ILE A 120 -7.95 -9.03 0.61
N THR A 121 -7.14 -10.04 0.94
CA THR A 121 -6.38 -10.06 2.19
C THR A 121 -5.42 -8.88 2.30
N ASN A 122 -4.64 -8.59 1.26
CA ASN A 122 -3.69 -7.48 1.28
C ASN A 122 -4.38 -6.11 1.44
N ILE A 123 -5.47 -5.87 0.72
CA ILE A 123 -6.23 -4.61 0.80
C ILE A 123 -6.84 -4.44 2.20
N THR A 124 -7.50 -5.48 2.72
CA THR A 124 -8.16 -5.42 4.03
C THR A 124 -7.14 -5.32 5.18
N ASN A 125 -5.97 -5.96 5.07
CA ASN A 125 -4.90 -5.89 6.06
C ASN A 125 -4.31 -4.50 6.26
N LEU A 126 -4.47 -3.56 5.30
CA LEU A 126 -4.10 -2.15 5.51
C LEU A 126 -4.79 -1.57 6.76
N SER A 127 -5.99 -2.03 7.09
CA SER A 127 -6.74 -1.59 8.27
C SER A 127 -6.06 -1.89 9.60
N LYS A 128 -5.27 -2.98 9.68
CA LYS A 128 -4.52 -3.40 10.87
C LYS A 128 -3.43 -2.38 11.25
N TYR A 129 -2.94 -1.63 10.28
CA TYR A 129 -1.78 -0.75 10.42
C TYR A 129 -2.12 0.74 10.40
N LYS A 130 -3.38 1.10 10.21
CA LYS A 130 -3.83 2.48 9.98
C LYS A 130 -3.36 3.50 11.03
N ASP A 131 -3.12 3.06 12.27
CA ASP A 131 -2.73 3.90 13.40
C ASP A 131 -1.21 3.85 13.70
N THR A 132 -0.46 2.94 13.05
CA THR A 132 0.96 2.66 13.35
C THR A 132 1.89 2.85 12.15
N LEU A 133 1.39 2.70 10.92
CA LEU A 133 2.17 2.88 9.69
C LEU A 133 1.32 3.61 8.66
N LYS A 134 1.85 4.69 8.06
CA LYS A 134 1.19 5.36 6.94
C LYS A 134 1.39 4.54 5.67
N ILE A 135 0.39 3.73 5.31
CA ILE A 135 0.50 2.81 4.18
C ILE A 135 -0.36 3.27 3.01
N THR A 136 0.23 3.23 1.81
CA THR A 136 -0.52 3.36 0.55
C THR A 136 -0.16 2.22 -0.39
N MET A 137 -1.16 1.53 -0.94
CA MET A 137 -1.00 0.52 -1.97
C MET A 137 -1.30 1.13 -3.34
N TYR A 138 -0.52 0.74 -4.34
CA TYR A 138 -0.68 1.18 -5.73
C TYR A 138 -0.71 -0.02 -6.67
N ASP A 139 -1.58 0.07 -7.67
CA ASP A 139 -1.45 -0.59 -8.95
C ASP A 139 -1.70 0.43 -10.08
N ASP A 140 -1.73 -0.04 -11.33
CA ASP A 140 -1.90 0.81 -12.51
C ASP A 140 -3.29 1.46 -12.62
N TYR A 141 -4.24 1.10 -11.76
CA TYR A 141 -5.62 1.59 -11.83
C TYR A 141 -6.07 2.21 -10.52
N SER A 142 -5.34 2.02 -9.42
CA SER A 142 -5.82 2.35 -8.10
C SER A 142 -4.71 2.76 -7.14
N ARG A 143 -5.00 3.80 -6.36
CA ARG A 143 -4.30 4.16 -5.13
C ARG A 143 -5.21 3.90 -3.94
N ILE A 144 -4.79 3.01 -3.04
CA ILE A 144 -5.60 2.49 -1.95
C ILE A 144 -4.93 2.79 -0.60
N TYR A 145 -5.65 3.41 0.34
CA TYR A 145 -5.12 3.69 1.68
C TYR A 145 -6.21 3.79 2.76
N PRO A 146 -5.89 3.50 4.04
CA PRO A 146 -6.80 3.78 5.15
C PRO A 146 -7.09 5.27 5.27
N LEU A 147 -8.36 5.64 5.24
CA LEU A 147 -8.79 7.03 5.35
C LEU A 147 -8.82 7.43 6.84
N PRO A 148 -8.25 8.58 7.24
CA PRO A 148 -8.42 9.09 8.60
C PRO A 148 -9.87 9.54 8.84
N LYS A 149 -10.28 9.58 10.11
CA LYS A 149 -11.63 10.01 10.53
C LYS A 149 -12.03 11.40 10.06
N ASN A 150 -11.06 12.29 9.86
CA ASN A 150 -11.25 13.61 9.31
C ASN A 150 -10.30 13.77 8.14
N PHE A 151 -10.84 13.72 6.93
CA PHE A 151 -10.08 13.81 5.69
C PHE A 151 -10.48 15.04 4.90
N LYS A 152 -9.49 15.70 4.32
CA LYS A 152 -9.66 16.86 3.44
C LYS A 152 -8.51 16.93 2.45
N LYS A 153 -8.82 16.88 1.15
CA LYS A 153 -7.84 17.01 0.06
C LYS A 153 -8.51 17.66 -1.16
N TRP A 154 -7.75 18.40 -1.94
CA TRP A 154 -8.22 18.98 -3.19
C TRP A 154 -8.14 17.92 -4.30
N TYR A 155 -9.17 17.85 -5.13
CA TYR A 155 -9.25 16.97 -6.29
C TYR A 155 -9.80 17.71 -7.51
N GLU A 156 -9.39 17.25 -8.69
CA GLU A 156 -10.01 17.64 -9.96
C GLU A 156 -11.40 17.01 -10.06
N LYS A 157 -12.30 17.72 -10.74
CA LYS A 157 -13.61 17.21 -11.14
C LYS A 157 -13.47 15.86 -11.85
N ASP A 158 -14.47 15.00 -11.68
CA ASP A 158 -14.56 13.67 -12.28
C ASP A 158 -13.51 12.65 -11.78
N THR A 159 -12.61 13.02 -10.86
CA THR A 159 -11.73 12.04 -10.18
C THR A 159 -12.58 10.94 -9.55
N ILE A 160 -12.31 9.67 -9.89
CA ILE A 160 -13.08 8.54 -9.36
C ILE A 160 -12.58 8.20 -7.96
N ILE A 161 -13.51 8.22 -7.02
CA ILE A 161 -13.27 7.96 -5.60
C ILE A 161 -14.22 6.87 -5.11
N SER A 162 -13.66 5.83 -4.50
CA SER A 162 -14.44 4.81 -3.79
C SER A 162 -14.17 4.84 -2.30
N LEU A 163 -15.24 4.80 -1.50
CA LEU A 163 -15.19 4.65 -0.05
C LEU A 163 -15.62 3.22 0.31
N ILE A 164 -14.65 2.40 0.72
CA ILE A 164 -14.87 0.96 0.98
C ILE A 164 -14.77 0.67 2.47
N PRO A 165 -15.85 0.26 3.15
CA PRO A 165 -15.81 -0.08 4.56
C PRO A 165 -15.12 -1.43 4.79
N ILE A 166 -14.34 -1.55 5.85
CA ILE A 166 -13.91 -2.84 6.40
C ILE A 166 -14.87 -3.19 7.54
N GLY A 167 -15.88 -4.01 7.23
CA GLY A 167 -17.03 -4.26 8.10
C GLY A 167 -18.08 -3.16 7.96
N GLU A 168 -18.38 -2.47 9.06
CA GLU A 168 -19.34 -1.35 9.10
C GLU A 168 -18.64 -0.05 9.46
N VAL A 169 -19.00 1.03 8.76
CA VAL A 169 -18.59 2.40 9.07
C VAL A 169 -19.82 3.26 9.17
N THR A 170 -19.95 4.04 10.25
CA THR A 170 -21.16 4.80 10.56
C THR A 170 -20.91 6.30 10.65
N ASN A 171 -21.99 7.08 10.51
CA ASN A 171 -22.01 8.54 10.58
C ASN A 171 -21.08 9.19 9.55
N ILE A 172 -21.02 8.63 8.35
CA ILE A 172 -20.23 9.16 7.26
C ILE A 172 -20.92 10.39 6.70
N THR A 173 -20.16 11.48 6.59
CA THR A 173 -20.56 12.68 5.87
C THR A 173 -19.50 13.05 4.85
N THR A 174 -19.92 13.31 3.61
CA THR A 174 -19.03 13.72 2.53
C THR A 174 -19.47 15.03 1.90
N THR A 175 -18.51 15.78 1.36
CA THR A 175 -18.78 16.95 0.53
C THR A 175 -18.00 16.88 -0.77
N ASN A 176 -18.51 17.55 -1.81
CA ASN A 176 -17.92 17.62 -3.15
C ASN A 176 -17.76 16.25 -3.85
N LEU A 177 -18.69 15.33 -3.59
CA LEU A 177 -18.82 14.08 -4.34
C LEU A 177 -20.18 14.05 -5.04
N MET A 178 -20.28 13.39 -6.19
CA MET A 178 -21.52 13.24 -6.96
C MET A 178 -22.62 12.54 -6.15
N TYR A 179 -22.25 11.51 -5.39
CA TYR A 179 -23.11 10.83 -4.43
C TYR A 179 -22.67 11.19 -3.00
N THR A 180 -23.15 12.31 -2.49
CA THR A 180 -22.84 12.74 -1.11
C THR A 180 -23.50 11.84 -0.08
N LEU A 181 -22.81 11.60 1.02
CA LEU A 181 -23.35 10.92 2.21
C LEU A 181 -23.64 11.97 3.28
N THR A 182 -24.78 11.86 3.97
CA THR A 182 -25.14 12.76 5.08
C THR A 182 -25.54 11.97 6.34
N ASN A 183 -24.58 11.77 7.25
CA ASN A 183 -24.73 10.92 8.45
C ASN A 183 -25.21 9.50 8.14
N GLU A 184 -24.62 8.89 7.11
CA GLU A 184 -25.02 7.58 6.62
C GLU A 184 -24.01 6.49 7.01
N SER A 185 -24.41 5.23 6.87
CA SER A 185 -23.52 4.08 7.08
C SER A 185 -23.22 3.36 5.78
N LEU A 186 -22.00 2.82 5.69
CA LEU A 186 -21.58 1.86 4.66
C LEU A 186 -21.26 0.53 5.34
N ILE A 187 -21.73 -0.56 4.75
CA ILE A 187 -21.57 -1.93 5.26
C ILE A 187 -21.06 -2.80 4.13
N LEU A 188 -19.91 -3.45 4.35
CA LEU A 188 -19.28 -4.32 3.37
C LEU A 188 -20.25 -5.45 2.96
N GLY A 189 -20.48 -5.59 1.65
CA GLY A 189 -21.39 -6.60 1.09
C GLY A 189 -22.86 -6.16 0.99
N GLU A 190 -23.25 -5.05 1.61
CA GLU A 190 -24.63 -4.55 1.57
C GLU A 190 -24.73 -3.20 0.86
N ARG A 191 -23.91 -2.23 1.28
CA ARG A 191 -23.88 -0.88 0.73
C ARG A 191 -22.46 -0.37 0.66
N THR A 192 -21.99 -0.14 -0.56
CA THR A 192 -20.65 0.39 -0.83
C THR A 192 -20.74 1.85 -1.27
N GLY A 193 -19.67 2.62 -1.05
CA GLY A 193 -19.48 3.93 -1.65
C GLY A 193 -18.59 3.86 -2.89
N SER A 194 -18.72 2.79 -3.68
CA SER A 194 -17.87 2.51 -4.84
C SER A 194 -18.24 3.35 -6.06
N SER A 195 -17.25 3.66 -6.90
CA SER A 195 -17.41 4.40 -8.17
C SER A 195 -18.12 5.76 -8.02
N ASN A 196 -17.83 6.48 -6.94
CA ASN A 196 -18.23 7.88 -6.81
C ASN A 196 -17.28 8.76 -7.62
N ALA A 197 -17.65 10.01 -7.85
CA ALA A 197 -16.80 10.95 -8.55
C ALA A 197 -16.80 12.31 -7.84
N VAL A 198 -15.72 13.07 -8.00
CA VAL A 198 -15.64 14.45 -7.52
C VAL A 198 -16.55 15.33 -8.36
N ALA A 199 -17.44 16.09 -7.70
CA ALA A 199 -18.49 16.83 -8.39
C ALA A 199 -17.95 18.07 -9.11
N GLU A 200 -17.06 18.81 -8.46
CA GLU A 200 -16.40 20.02 -8.99
C GLU A 200 -14.94 20.10 -8.52
N ASP A 201 -14.10 20.83 -9.25
CA ASP A 201 -12.73 21.13 -8.84
C ASP A 201 -12.73 21.74 -7.43
N GLY A 202 -12.11 21.06 -6.46
CA GLY A 202 -12.25 21.52 -5.09
C GLY A 202 -11.87 20.54 -4.00
N LEU A 203 -12.11 21.00 -2.78
CA LEU A 203 -11.86 20.23 -1.58
C LEU A 203 -12.95 19.18 -1.39
N VAL A 204 -12.57 17.91 -1.41
CA VAL A 204 -13.38 16.81 -0.91
C VAL A 204 -13.13 16.68 0.59
N THR A 205 -14.22 16.59 1.36
CA THR A 205 -14.13 16.25 2.79
C THR A 205 -14.84 14.95 3.06
N VAL A 206 -14.26 14.11 3.92
CA VAL A 206 -14.89 12.90 4.43
C VAL A 206 -14.71 12.87 5.94
N THR A 207 -15.80 12.69 6.67
CA THR A 207 -15.78 12.50 8.13
C THR A 207 -16.60 11.29 8.52
N TYR A 208 -16.17 10.56 9.56
CA TYR A 208 -16.92 9.43 10.11
C TYR A 208 -16.52 9.13 11.56
N ASP A 209 -17.40 8.46 12.32
CA ASP A 209 -17.21 8.28 13.76
C ASP A 209 -16.61 6.93 14.14
N LYS A 210 -17.14 5.84 13.59
CA LYS A 210 -16.81 4.46 13.95
C LYS A 210 -16.52 3.61 12.73
N GLY A 211 -15.66 2.60 12.90
CA GLY A 211 -15.24 1.67 11.85
C GLY A 211 -13.91 2.03 11.20
N THR A 212 -13.58 1.31 10.12
CA THR A 212 -12.42 1.58 9.27
C THR A 212 -12.87 1.72 7.83
N LEU A 213 -12.47 2.82 7.19
CA LEU A 213 -12.82 3.15 5.81
C LEU A 213 -11.55 3.20 4.97
N LEU A 214 -11.55 2.52 3.83
CA LEU A 214 -10.51 2.66 2.83
C LEU A 214 -10.96 3.69 1.79
N MET A 215 -10.00 4.51 1.36
CA MET A 215 -10.12 5.35 0.17
C MET A 215 -9.43 4.64 -0.99
N MET A 216 -10.12 4.58 -2.12
CA MET A 216 -9.55 4.14 -3.39
C MET A 216 -9.73 5.27 -4.42
N GLU A 217 -8.62 5.87 -4.84
CA GLU A 217 -8.58 6.77 -5.99
C GLU A 217 -8.36 5.89 -7.23
N CYS A 218 -9.36 5.79 -8.11
CA CYS A 218 -9.37 4.86 -9.23
C CYS A 218 -9.28 5.59 -10.58
N HIS A 219 -8.80 4.88 -11.60
CA HIS A 219 -8.81 5.30 -13.00
C HIS A 219 -8.86 4.06 -13.91
N ASP A 220 -9.34 4.26 -15.14
CA ASP A 220 -9.50 3.23 -16.17
C ASP A 220 -8.44 3.36 -17.29
#